data_AF-A0A1E5WGS3-F1
#
_entry.id   AF-A0A1E5WGS3-F1
#
_cell.length_a   1.000
_cell.length_b   1.000
_cell.length_c   1.000
_cell.angle_alpha   90.00
_cell.angle_beta   90.00
_cell.angle_gamma   90.00
#
_symmetry.space_group_name_H-M   'P 1'
#
loop_
_entity.id
_entity.type
_entity.pdbx_description
1 polymer ?
#
loop_
_entity_poly.entity_id
_entity_poly.type
_entity_poly.pdbx_seq_one_letter_code
_entity_poly.pdbx_strand_id
1 'polypeptide(L)'
;MIDALPVWWLEYLSLVSKVLAELETHLGVADRVLAEFVTELGRRSAPTADFEAKLRENGGDLPDYLVRYLHTVITAILRCPAQNPTPVAGREYQAKWPRREDGGGG
;
A
#
# COMPACT_ATOMS: atom_id res chain seq x y z
N MET A 1 5.34 25.30 3.79
CA MET A 1 6.21 24.18 3.38
C MET A 1 5.36 22.92 3.52
N ILE A 2 4.53 22.67 2.52
CA ILE A 2 3.77 21.41 2.38
C ILE A 2 4.45 20.76 1.18
N ASP A 3 5.62 20.16 1.42
CA ASP A 3 6.32 19.48 0.34
C ASP A 3 5.41 18.36 -0.16
N ALA A 4 5.23 18.31 -1.48
CA ALA A 4 4.24 17.53 -2.19
C ALA A 4 4.05 16.13 -1.58
N LEU A 5 2.93 15.94 -0.87
CA LEU A 5 2.48 14.60 -0.53
C LEU A 5 2.31 13.86 -1.85
N PRO A 6 3.03 12.75 -2.04
CA PRO A 6 3.05 12.12 -3.34
C PRO A 6 1.67 11.49 -3.62
N VAL A 7 1.26 11.45 -4.88
CA VAL A 7 -0.09 11.03 -5.30
C VAL A 7 -0.48 9.67 -4.74
N TRP A 8 0.49 8.75 -4.58
CA TRP A 8 0.29 7.43 -4.00
C TRP A 8 -0.20 7.44 -2.54
N TRP A 9 0.08 8.50 -1.79
CA TRP A 9 -0.43 8.66 -0.43
C TRP A 9 -1.94 8.94 -0.42
N LEU A 10 -2.41 9.79 -1.33
CA LEU A 10 -3.84 10.07 -1.49
C LEU A 10 -4.58 8.85 -2.03
N GLU A 11 -3.99 8.12 -2.97
CA GLU A 11 -4.52 6.85 -3.46
C GLU A 11 -4.66 5.83 -2.32
N TYR A 12 -3.64 5.70 -1.46
CA TYR A 12 -3.69 4.83 -0.30
C TYR A 12 -4.79 5.26 0.69
N LEU A 13 -4.87 6.55 1.03
CA LEU A 13 -5.91 7.07 1.92
C LEU A 13 -7.32 6.91 1.34
N SER A 14 -7.47 7.09 0.02
CA SER A 14 -8.74 6.83 -0.67
C SER A 14 -9.12 5.36 -0.63
N LEU A 15 -8.14 4.46 -0.79
CA LEU A 15 -8.37 3.02 -0.71
C LEU A 15 -8.77 2.60 0.71
N VAL A 16 -8.05 3.06 1.73
CA VAL A 16 -8.38 2.79 3.14
C VAL A 16 -9.78 3.32 3.48
N SER A 17 -10.11 4.53 3.01
CA SER A 17 -11.45 5.12 3.23
C SER A 17 -12.55 4.31 2.55
N LYS A 18 -12.29 3.78 1.34
CA LYS A 18 -13.23 2.91 0.65
C LYS A 18 -13.41 1.60 1.40
N VAL A 19 -12.33 0.94 1.83
CA VAL A 19 -12.40 -0.32 2.60
C VAL A 19 -13.14 -0.11 3.92
N LEU A 20 -12.88 1.01 4.62
CA LEU A 20 -13.58 1.37 5.86
C LEU A 20 -15.11 1.46 5.64
N ALA A 21 -15.53 2.17 4.58
CA ALA A 21 -16.96 2.32 4.27
C ALA A 21 -17.65 0.98 3.93
N GLU A 22 -16.93 0.05 3.30
CA GLU A 22 -17.45 -1.27 2.95
C GLU A 22 -17.57 -2.18 4.18
N LEU A 23 -16.61 -2.11 5.10
CA LEU A 23 -16.69 -2.80 6.40
C LEU A 23 -17.84 -2.25 7.25
N GLU A 24 -18.04 -0.93 7.26
CA GLU A 24 -19.17 -0.30 7.95
C GLU A 24 -20.51 -0.73 7.33
N THR A 25 -20.62 -0.70 6.00
CA THR A 25 -21.85 -1.04 5.27
C THR A 25 -22.23 -2.51 5.44
N HIS A 26 -21.28 -3.43 5.34
CA HIS A 26 -21.56 -4.86 5.31
C HIS A 26 -21.48 -5.55 6.67
N LEU A 27 -20.69 -5.01 7.61
CA LEU A 27 -20.45 -5.63 8.91
C LEU A 27 -20.82 -4.72 10.09
N GLY A 28 -21.16 -3.44 9.85
CA GLY A 28 -21.38 -2.46 10.92
C GLY A 28 -20.09 -2.06 11.64
N VAL A 29 -18.92 -2.28 11.03
CA VAL A 29 -17.61 -2.04 11.65
C VAL A 29 -16.94 -0.82 11.04
N ALA A 30 -16.87 0.26 11.81
CA ALA A 30 -16.17 1.51 11.46
C ALA A 30 -14.81 1.61 12.18
N ASP A 31 -13.92 0.65 11.94
CA ASP A 31 -12.56 0.63 12.52
C ASP A 31 -11.50 0.89 11.45
N ARG A 32 -10.83 2.05 11.59
CA ARG A 32 -9.77 2.48 10.66
C ARG A 32 -8.55 1.56 10.70
N VAL A 33 -8.14 1.07 11.87
CA VAL A 33 -6.98 0.19 12.01
C VAL A 33 -7.26 -1.14 11.32
N LEU A 34 -8.48 -1.67 11.47
CA LEU A 34 -8.91 -2.85 10.73
C LEU A 34 -8.92 -2.61 9.22
N ALA A 35 -9.42 -1.46 8.76
CA ALA A 35 -9.43 -1.12 7.34
C ALA A 35 -8.01 -1.02 6.75
N GLU A 36 -7.07 -0.41 7.47
CA GLU A 36 -5.64 -0.34 7.09
C GLU A 36 -5.01 -1.74 7.05
N PHE A 37 -5.31 -2.58 8.04
CA PHE A 37 -4.85 -3.96 8.09
C PHE A 37 -5.35 -4.78 6.89
N VAL A 38 -6.66 -4.78 6.62
CA VAL A 38 -7.28 -5.50 5.51
C VAL A 38 -6.75 -4.99 4.17
N THR A 39 -6.55 -3.67 4.04
CA THR A 39 -5.96 -3.04 2.85
C THR A 39 -4.56 -3.59 2.59
N GLU A 40 -3.68 -3.57 3.58
CA GLU A 40 -2.31 -4.05 3.43
C GLU A 40 -2.24 -5.57 3.19
N LEU A 41 -3.12 -6.33 3.85
CA LEU A 41 -3.23 -7.76 3.65
C LEU A 41 -3.61 -8.08 2.19
N GLY A 42 -4.58 -7.37 1.62
CA GLY A 42 -4.98 -7.52 0.22
C GLY A 42 -3.90 -7.08 -0.77
N ARG A 43 -3.15 -6.01 -0.48
CA ARG A 43 -2.04 -5.55 -1.33
C ARG A 43 -0.93 -6.59 -1.47
N ARG A 44 -0.72 -7.38 -0.42
CA ARG A 44 0.33 -8.42 -0.33
C ARG A 44 -0.17 -9.81 -0.71
N SER A 45 -1.40 -9.92 -1.23
CA SER A 45 -2.02 -11.20 -1.54
C SER A 45 -2.41 -11.26 -3.01
N ALA A 46 -1.95 -12.32 -3.68
CA ALA A 46 -2.37 -12.64 -5.04
C ALA A 46 -2.09 -14.13 -5.27
N PRO A 47 -3.10 -14.96 -5.62
CA PRO A 47 -4.48 -14.65 -6.06
C PRO A 47 -5.49 -14.41 -4.91
N THR A 48 -6.78 -14.15 -5.20
CA THR A 48 -7.84 -13.91 -4.17
C THR A 48 -7.91 -14.99 -3.09
N ALA A 49 -7.62 -16.25 -3.43
CA ALA A 49 -7.59 -17.35 -2.46
C ALA A 49 -6.51 -17.15 -1.38
N ASP A 50 -5.38 -16.52 -1.70
CA ASP A 50 -4.32 -16.17 -0.74
C ASP A 50 -4.80 -15.07 0.22
N PHE A 51 -5.57 -14.09 -0.28
CA PHE A 51 -6.18 -13.06 0.57
C PHE A 51 -7.20 -13.66 1.54
N GLU A 52 -8.07 -14.55 1.06
CA GLU A 52 -9.03 -15.26 1.90
C GLU A 52 -8.34 -16.12 2.97
N ALA A 53 -7.31 -16.89 2.60
CA ALA A 53 -6.57 -17.72 3.53
C ALA A 53 -5.94 -16.89 4.65
N LYS A 54 -5.27 -15.79 4.30
CA LYS A 54 -4.66 -14.89 5.29
C LYS A 54 -5.69 -14.18 6.16
N LEU A 55 -6.87 -13.81 5.64
CA LEU A 55 -7.96 -13.29 6.48
C LEU A 55 -8.34 -14.32 7.55
N ARG A 56 -8.55 -15.58 7.14
CA ARG A 56 -8.92 -16.68 8.04
C ARG A 56 -7.84 -16.97 9.08
N GLU A 57 -6.56 -16.95 8.70
CA GLU A 57 -5.42 -17.08 9.63
C GLU A 57 -5.40 -15.99 10.71
N ASN A 58 -5.87 -14.78 10.37
CA ASN A 58 -5.98 -13.65 11.29
C ASN A 58 -7.37 -13.57 11.99
N GLY A 59 -8.18 -14.63 11.90
CA GLY A 59 -9.50 -14.72 12.53
C GLY A 59 -10.62 -13.97 11.80
N GLY A 60 -10.37 -13.47 10.60
CA GLY A 60 -11.36 -12.81 9.75
C GLY A 60 -12.20 -13.81 8.98
N ASP A 61 -13.42 -14.08 9.46
CA ASP A 61 -14.44 -14.86 8.74
C ASP A 61 -15.43 -13.90 8.06
N LEU A 62 -15.07 -13.46 6.86
CA LEU A 62 -15.88 -12.54 6.06
C LEU A 62 -16.69 -13.33 5.01
N PRO A 63 -17.88 -12.87 4.62
CA PRO A 63 -18.63 -13.49 3.53
C PRO A 63 -17.82 -13.49 2.21
N ASP A 64 -17.90 -14.58 1.43
CA ASP A 64 -17.13 -14.75 0.16
C ASP A 64 -17.31 -13.56 -0.79
N TYR A 65 -18.54 -13.04 -0.91
CA TYR A 65 -18.82 -11.87 -1.76
C TYR A 65 -18.00 -10.65 -1.33
N LEU A 66 -17.84 -10.43 -0.02
CA LEU A 66 -17.12 -9.30 0.55
C LEU A 66 -15.62 -9.51 0.39
N VAL A 67 -15.11 -10.72 0.63
CA VAL A 67 -13.69 -11.08 0.39
C VAL A 67 -13.30 -10.79 -1.05
N ARG A 68 -14.10 -11.28 -2.02
CA ARG A 68 -13.85 -11.06 -3.45
C ARG A 68 -13.95 -9.59 -3.84
N TYR A 69 -14.93 -8.87 -3.30
CA TYR A 69 -15.11 -7.45 -3.57
C TYR A 69 -13.96 -6.61 -3.03
N LEU A 70 -13.59 -6.79 -1.76
CA LEU A 70 -12.48 -6.07 -1.12
C LEU A 70 -11.17 -6.34 -1.86
N HIS A 71 -10.86 -7.59 -2.19
CA HIS A 71 -9.67 -7.94 -2.94
C HIS A 71 -9.65 -7.28 -4.33
N THR A 72 -10.81 -7.21 -5.00
CA THR A 72 -10.95 -6.55 -6.31
C THR A 72 -10.66 -5.06 -6.21
N VAL A 73 -11.25 -4.36 -5.24
CA VAL A 73 -11.04 -2.92 -5.03
C VAL A 73 -9.57 -2.63 -4.67
N ILE A 74 -8.99 -3.41 -3.75
CA ILE A 74 -7.61 -3.27 -3.32
C ILE A 74 -6.65 -3.47 -4.50
N THR A 75 -6.83 -4.52 -5.30
CA THR A 75 -5.92 -4.83 -6.43
C THR A 75 -6.16 -3.98 -7.68
N ALA A 76 -7.34 -3.35 -7.83
CA ALA A 76 -7.62 -2.44 -8.95
C ALA A 76 -6.87 -1.12 -8.82
N ILE A 77 -6.83 -0.53 -7.62
CA ILE A 77 -6.12 0.75 -7.37
C ILE A 77 -4.60 0.56 -7.50
N LEU A 78 -4.08 -0.64 -7.22
CA LEU A 78 -2.66 -1.00 -7.37
C LEU A 78 -2.14 -1.07 -8.81
N ARG A 79 -3.02 -1.05 -9.81
CA ARG A 79 -2.61 -1.05 -11.23
C ARG A 79 -2.22 0.33 -11.73
N CYS A 80 -2.24 1.36 -10.90
CA CYS A 80 -1.62 2.66 -11.18
C CYS A 80 -0.11 2.57 -10.88
N PRO A 81 0.78 2.62 -11.88
CA PRO A 81 2.21 2.40 -11.67
C PRO A 81 2.88 3.69 -11.19
N ALA A 82 2.70 4.04 -9.92
CA ALA A 82 3.73 4.77 -9.19
C ALA A 82 4.79 3.75 -8.76
N GLN A 83 5.61 3.37 -9.75
CA GLN A 83 6.63 2.34 -9.64
C GLN A 83 7.58 2.64 -8.48
N ASN A 84 7.78 1.67 -7.60
CA ASN A 84 9.06 1.55 -6.90
C ASN A 84 10.17 1.68 -7.96
N PRO A 85 11.16 2.58 -7.84
CA PRO A 85 12.22 2.68 -8.83
C PRO A 85 12.83 1.29 -8.98
N THR A 86 12.62 0.68 -10.14
CA THR A 86 13.31 -0.56 -10.49
C THR A 86 14.81 -0.27 -10.37
N PRO A 87 15.58 -1.09 -9.65
CA PRO A 87 17.01 -1.08 -9.84
C PRO A 87 17.22 -1.47 -11.30
N VAL A 88 17.58 -0.50 -12.14
CA VAL A 88 17.99 -0.77 -13.52
C VAL A 88 19.20 -1.68 -13.41
N ALA A 89 19.00 -2.97 -13.70
CA ALA A 89 20.08 -3.90 -13.90
C ALA A 89 20.98 -3.33 -15.00
N GLY A 90 22.17 -2.86 -14.62
CA GLY A 90 23.21 -2.45 -15.56
C GLY A 90 23.58 -0.96 -15.66
N ARG A 91 23.41 -0.14 -14.60
CA ARG A 91 24.26 1.04 -14.44
C ARG A 91 24.74 1.17 -13.01
N GLU A 92 26.06 1.17 -12.84
CA GLU A 92 26.75 1.32 -11.58
C GLU A 92 26.16 2.45 -10.73
N TYR A 93 25.80 2.12 -9.49
CA TYR A 93 25.76 3.09 -8.40
C TYR A 93 27.20 3.54 -8.10
N GLN A 94 27.79 4.35 -8.98
CA GLN A 94 28.94 5.18 -8.68
C GLN A 94 28.48 6.62 -8.51
N ALA A 95 27.67 6.87 -7.46
CA ALA A 95 27.52 8.23 -6.94
C ALA A 95 28.70 8.50 -6.01
N LYS A 96 29.85 8.84 -6.60
CA LYS A 96 30.99 9.45 -5.92
C LYS A 96 30.52 10.77 -5.30
N TRP A 97 30.26 10.78 -4.00
CA TRP A 97 29.99 12.02 -3.29
C TRP A 97 31.21 12.95 -3.42
N PRO A 98 31.08 14.20 -3.90
CA PRO A 98 32.20 15.12 -3.88
C PRO A 98 32.46 15.52 -2.42
N ARG A 99 33.66 15.21 -1.93
CA ARG A 99 34.20 15.80 -0.70
C ARG A 99 34.19 17.32 -0.93
N ARG A 100 33.36 18.05 -0.18
CA ARG A 100 33.46 19.51 -0.14
C ARG A 100 34.82 19.82 0.49
N GLU A 101 35.63 20.55 -0.27
CA GLU A 101 36.81 21.21 0.26
C GLU A 101 36.35 22.47 0.98
N ASP A 102 36.70 22.58 2.24
CA ASP A 102 36.83 23.83 2.95
C ASP A 102 38.25 23.89 3.51
N GLY A 103 39.11 24.58 2.75
CA GLY A 103 40.44 24.94 3.17
C GLY A 103 40.41 26.01 4.26
N GLY A 104 41.42 25.97 5.11
CA GLY A 104 41.77 27.05 6.03
C GLY A 104 43.28 27.08 6.19
N GLY A 105 43.93 28.01 5.48
CA GLY A 105 45.35 28.28 5.62
C GLY A 105 45.68 29.00 6.94
N GLY A 106 46.95 28.88 7.32
CA GLY A 106 47.62 29.50 8.45
C GLY A 106 49.02 28.93 8.57
#